data_AF-A0A553I1U9-F1
#
_entry.id   AF-A0A553I1U9-F1
#
_cell.length_a   1.000
_cell.length_b   1.000
_cell.length_c   1.000
_cell.angle_alpha   90.00
_cell.angle_beta   90.00
_cell.angle_gamma   90.00
#
_symmetry.space_group_name_H-M   'P 1'
#
loop_
_entity.id
_entity.type
_entity.pdbx_description
1 polymer ?
#
loop_
_entity_poly.entity_id
_entity_poly.type
_entity_poly.pdbx_seq_one_letter_code
_entity_poly.pdbx_strand_id
1 'polypeptide(L)'
;MEDYDLNRPVGPAQGMRQGLTSYGDAHFSLFLRKVFIKALGYSEDALSRPIVGIVNTYSSFNPCHANIPQLIDAVKRGVQLAGGLAIDFPTISLHESFAAPTSMFLRNLMSMDTEEMIRAQPVDAVVLIGGCDKTTPAQLMGGISANKPILHLVTGPMMPGSHRGVRIGACTDCRNNWASYRAGAIDIEEIGMINEELAPTVLLTRESFLNAITVLQAIGGSTNAVVHLMAIINRHPHVAGTITLDTVDEIGRKTPLLVDLKPSGSNYMTDFHNSGGMAALLRELKPLLHLNAMTISGKTLGEVLEAEPVIPIPRELSCIAPFSDPLYPASSLVVLRGNLAPRGAVMKASASKNRELLSHSGPAVVFSGSADLARRIDDENLDVTPDSVLVLQNIGPVGNPGMPEAGLIPIPRKLAARGVQDMLRVSDGRMSGTAGGTIVLHVAPEAVDPESPLGIVRDGDLITVSVEKRVLRVEISDEELEKRIAERKARIEESGKTLEEAQERIDPWVARHVLFKFRADVSDDHKEKFVTELRKLKSLPCVMNSRLVVGGPSITDPIARTQGFQYALLSYHKDRQALEEYQASDEHHKVTSKYLWPFKEDVIRFDFEVDGDDDKAILPLENFINNGEKE
;
A
#
# COMPACT_ATOMS: atom_id res chain seq x y z
N MET A 1 40.99 15.67 22.57
CA MET A 1 42.40 15.48 22.11
C MET A 1 42.78 14.01 22.04
N GLU A 2 42.37 13.14 22.98
CA GLU A 2 42.81 11.73 23.03
C GLU A 2 42.56 10.92 21.73
N ASP A 3 41.54 11.25 20.93
CA ASP A 3 41.31 10.66 19.59
C ASP A 3 42.53 10.77 18.64
N TYR A 4 43.46 11.70 18.91
CA TYR A 4 44.66 11.98 18.13
C TYR A 4 45.97 11.49 18.78
N ASP A 5 45.90 10.81 19.94
CA ASP A 5 47.07 10.16 20.56
C ASP A 5 47.33 8.80 19.89
N LEU A 6 48.26 8.77 18.92
CA LEU A 6 48.62 7.57 18.16
C LEU A 6 49.24 6.44 19.04
N ASN A 7 49.55 6.70 20.31
CA ASN A 7 50.04 5.70 21.26
C ASN A 7 48.89 4.93 21.94
N ARG A 8 47.64 5.34 21.72
CA ARG A 8 46.43 4.68 22.24
C ARG A 8 45.57 4.24 21.06
N PRO A 9 45.00 3.02 21.05
CA PRO A 9 43.99 2.68 20.05
C PRO A 9 42.79 3.63 20.17
N VAL A 10 42.12 3.89 19.05
CA VAL A 10 40.83 4.61 19.03
C VAL A 10 39.89 3.99 20.07
N GLY A 11 39.27 4.86 20.88
CA GLY A 11 38.41 4.47 22.01
C GLY A 11 37.19 3.63 21.64
N PRO A 12 36.38 3.21 22.63
CA PRO A 12 35.26 2.29 22.43
C PRO A 12 34.32 2.76 21.32
N ALA A 13 33.72 1.79 20.62
CA ALA A 13 32.84 2.01 19.48
C ALA A 13 31.52 2.66 19.91
N GLN A 14 31.57 3.98 20.12
CA GLN A 14 30.46 4.84 20.49
C GLN A 14 30.54 6.14 19.67
N GLY A 15 29.38 6.66 19.24
CA GLY A 15 29.26 7.80 18.35
C GLY A 15 30.19 7.69 17.14
N MET A 16 30.91 8.78 16.82
CA MET A 16 31.79 8.89 15.65
C MET A 16 32.85 7.76 15.49
N ARG A 17 33.16 7.01 16.57
CA ARG A 17 34.14 5.91 16.59
C ARG A 17 33.57 4.58 16.11
N GLN A 18 32.25 4.44 16.02
CA GLN A 18 31.61 3.23 15.47
C GLN A 18 31.86 3.08 13.97
N GLY A 19 32.02 1.84 13.49
CA GLY A 19 31.95 1.53 12.05
C GLY A 19 32.82 2.42 11.17
N LEU A 20 34.10 2.60 11.54
CA LEU A 20 35.03 3.41 10.77
C LEU A 20 35.33 2.76 9.41
N THR A 21 35.26 3.54 8.34
CA THR A 21 35.68 3.12 6.99
C THR A 21 37.14 2.70 7.02
N SER A 22 37.48 1.50 6.55
CA SER A 22 38.87 1.02 6.62
C SER A 22 39.76 1.67 5.56
N TYR A 23 40.54 2.66 5.98
CA TYR A 23 41.65 3.23 5.19
C TYR A 23 43.03 2.67 5.62
N GLY A 24 43.07 1.58 6.38
CA GLY A 24 44.29 1.01 6.97
C GLY A 24 44.77 1.70 8.27
N ASP A 25 44.32 2.93 8.55
CA ASP A 25 44.58 3.67 9.79
C ASP A 25 43.26 4.15 10.42
N ALA A 26 42.98 3.70 11.64
CA ALA A 26 41.76 4.04 12.39
C ALA A 26 41.73 5.51 12.88
N HIS A 27 42.89 6.11 13.22
CA HIS A 27 42.97 7.51 13.62
C HIS A 27 42.76 8.42 12.41
N PHE A 28 43.36 8.11 11.26
CA PHE A 28 43.06 8.81 10.01
C PHE A 28 41.57 8.69 9.63
N SER A 29 40.99 7.51 9.77
CA SER A 29 39.56 7.27 9.47
C SER A 29 38.64 8.11 10.37
N LEU A 30 38.94 8.20 11.67
CA LEU A 30 38.20 9.03 12.62
C LEU A 30 38.43 10.53 12.38
N PHE A 31 39.67 10.93 12.11
CA PHE A 31 40.02 12.31 11.74
C PHE A 31 39.24 12.76 10.51
N LEU A 32 39.26 11.98 9.42
CA LEU A 32 38.59 12.30 8.17
C LEU A 32 37.07 12.49 8.37
N ARG A 33 36.42 11.56 9.08
CA ARG A 33 35.00 11.68 9.44
C ARG A 33 34.69 12.94 10.26
N LYS A 34 35.49 13.22 11.30
CA LYS A 34 35.32 14.41 12.15
C LYS A 34 35.60 15.72 11.38
N VAL A 35 36.52 15.72 10.42
CA VAL A 35 36.81 16.90 9.55
C VAL A 35 35.63 17.20 8.63
N PHE A 36 35.07 16.21 7.94
CA PHE A 36 33.92 16.45 7.06
C PHE A 36 32.69 16.98 7.81
N ILE A 37 32.30 16.35 8.93
CA ILE A 37 31.09 16.79 9.64
C ILE A 37 31.28 18.15 10.36
N LYS A 38 32.51 18.56 10.68
CA LYS A 38 32.82 19.92 11.19
C LYS A 38 32.44 21.03 10.21
N ALA A 39 32.30 20.76 8.91
CA ALA A 39 31.78 21.74 7.95
C ALA A 39 30.35 22.19 8.28
N LEU A 40 29.60 21.41 9.06
CA LEU A 40 28.27 21.76 9.58
C LEU A 40 28.30 22.55 10.90
N GLY A 41 29.49 22.93 11.39
CA GLY A 41 29.67 23.77 12.58
C GLY A 41 29.81 23.03 13.92
N TYR A 42 29.84 21.70 13.94
CA TYR A 42 29.96 20.93 15.19
C TYR A 42 31.31 21.11 15.90
N SER A 43 31.27 21.25 17.23
CA SER A 43 32.45 21.33 18.09
C SER A 43 33.05 19.93 18.38
N GLU A 44 34.31 19.90 18.83
CA GLU A 44 34.92 18.66 19.34
C GLU A 44 34.15 18.03 20.50
N ASP A 45 33.57 18.85 21.38
CA ASP A 45 32.69 18.39 22.45
C ASP A 45 31.45 17.69 21.90
N ALA A 46 30.73 18.32 20.97
CA ALA A 46 29.53 17.75 20.36
C ALA A 46 29.83 16.40 19.69
N LEU A 47 30.95 16.32 18.95
CA LEU A 47 31.39 15.09 18.26
C LEU A 47 31.96 14.00 19.20
N SER A 48 32.10 14.28 20.50
CA SER A 48 32.50 13.27 21.50
C SER A 48 31.32 12.57 22.16
N ARG A 49 30.10 13.13 22.06
CA ARG A 49 28.86 12.66 22.69
C ARG A 49 28.28 11.42 22.00
N PRO A 50 27.40 10.65 22.69
CA PRO A 50 26.59 9.61 22.05
C PRO A 50 25.68 10.20 20.98
N ILE A 51 25.56 9.53 19.84
CA ILE A 51 24.80 9.97 18.67
C ILE A 51 23.44 9.28 18.66
N VAL A 52 22.37 10.07 18.69
CA VAL A 52 21.01 9.61 18.42
C VAL A 52 20.65 9.97 16.98
N GLY A 53 20.53 8.94 16.14
CA GLY A 53 20.00 9.08 14.80
C GLY A 53 18.50 9.40 14.84
N ILE A 54 17.99 10.19 13.90
CA ILE A 54 16.56 10.45 13.75
C ILE A 54 16.17 10.15 12.30
N VAL A 55 15.40 9.08 12.10
CA VAL A 55 14.96 8.68 10.76
C VAL A 55 13.87 9.63 10.29
N ASN A 56 14.20 10.40 9.26
CA ASN A 56 13.33 11.36 8.61
C ASN A 56 12.61 10.69 7.44
N THR A 57 11.29 10.54 7.57
CA THR A 57 10.41 10.01 6.51
C THR A 57 9.51 11.10 5.92
N TYR A 58 9.85 12.38 6.06
CA TYR A 58 9.13 13.50 5.45
C TYR A 58 9.16 13.42 3.92
N SER A 59 8.05 13.78 3.26
CA SER A 59 8.00 14.00 1.82
C SER A 59 6.78 14.83 1.47
N SER A 60 6.90 15.73 0.48
CA SER A 60 5.75 16.46 -0.08
C SER A 60 4.72 15.55 -0.76
N PHE A 61 5.10 14.31 -1.11
CA PHE A 61 4.18 13.26 -1.56
C PHE A 61 3.61 12.40 -0.42
N ASN A 62 3.87 12.75 0.85
CA ASN A 62 3.36 12.03 2.01
C ASN A 62 2.69 12.99 3.02
N PRO A 63 1.45 13.45 2.76
CA PRO A 63 0.75 14.38 3.63
C PRO A 63 0.49 13.85 5.05
N CYS A 64 0.48 12.53 5.26
CA CYS A 64 0.40 11.91 6.59
C CYS A 64 1.64 12.22 7.46
N HIS A 65 2.72 12.71 6.86
CA HIS A 65 4.02 12.99 7.48
C HIS A 65 4.34 14.50 7.50
N ALA A 66 3.35 15.37 7.26
CA ALA A 66 3.56 16.82 7.13
C ALA A 66 4.13 17.51 8.38
N ASN A 67 3.92 16.95 9.58
CA ASN A 67 4.44 17.47 10.86
C ASN A 67 5.81 16.88 11.28
N ILE A 68 6.43 16.02 10.46
CA ILE A 68 7.72 15.41 10.79
C ILE A 68 8.84 16.44 11.08
N PRO A 69 8.97 17.58 10.36
CA PRO A 69 9.99 18.58 10.70
C PRO A 69 9.88 19.09 12.15
N GLN A 70 8.66 19.37 12.62
CA GLN A 70 8.37 19.81 13.97
C GLN A 70 8.69 18.73 15.01
N LEU A 71 8.37 17.46 14.70
CA LEU A 71 8.71 16.31 15.54
C LEU A 71 10.24 16.08 15.61
N ILE A 72 10.95 16.22 14.48
CA ILE A 72 12.42 16.13 14.44
C ILE A 72 13.04 17.22 15.33
N ASP A 73 12.57 18.46 15.25
CA ASP A 73 13.09 19.54 16.09
C ASP A 73 12.76 19.35 17.58
N ALA A 74 11.61 18.76 17.92
CA ALA A 74 11.29 18.37 19.29
C ALA A 74 12.22 17.28 19.81
N VAL A 75 12.47 16.23 19.02
CA VAL A 75 13.41 15.14 19.36
C VAL A 75 14.84 15.68 19.48
N LYS A 76 15.28 16.55 18.57
CA LYS A 76 16.60 17.23 18.64
C LYS A 76 16.77 17.97 19.97
N ARG A 77 15.78 18.76 20.40
CA ARG A 77 15.80 19.44 21.71
C ARG A 77 15.93 18.44 22.87
N GLY A 78 15.11 17.38 22.88
CA GLY A 78 15.14 16.36 23.94
C GLY A 78 16.49 15.64 24.05
N VAL A 79 17.06 15.19 22.93
CA VAL A 79 18.37 14.53 22.88
C VAL A 79 19.49 15.46 23.35
N GLN A 80 19.49 16.73 22.93
CA GLN A 80 20.52 17.70 23.32
C GLN A 80 20.45 18.04 24.81
N LEU A 81 19.24 18.17 25.38
CA LEU A 81 19.03 18.34 26.83
C LEU A 81 19.48 17.12 27.63
N ALA A 82 19.36 15.91 27.08
CA ALA A 82 19.89 14.68 27.65
C ALA A 82 21.40 14.48 27.44
N GLY A 83 22.10 15.46 26.85
CA GLY A 83 23.56 15.43 26.64
C GLY A 83 24.04 14.65 25.40
N GLY A 84 23.13 14.14 24.56
CA GLY A 84 23.46 13.49 23.29
C GLY A 84 23.74 14.47 22.15
N LEU A 85 24.14 13.92 21.00
CA LEU A 85 24.18 14.60 19.70
C LEU A 85 23.06 14.03 18.81
N ALA A 86 22.10 14.88 18.43
CA ALA A 86 21.03 14.50 17.52
C ALA A 86 21.45 14.73 16.06
N ILE A 87 21.29 13.71 15.21
CA ILE A 87 21.53 13.81 13.76
C ILE A 87 20.34 13.16 13.04
N ASP A 88 19.59 13.93 12.24
CA ASP A 88 18.57 13.36 11.37
C ASP A 88 19.13 12.92 10.01
N PHE A 89 18.55 11.86 9.45
CA PHE A 89 18.91 11.33 8.14
C PHE A 89 17.67 10.77 7.41
N PRO A 90 17.59 10.88 6.08
CA PRO A 90 16.44 10.42 5.32
C PRO A 90 16.39 8.89 5.20
N THR A 91 15.17 8.37 5.06
CA THR A 91 14.84 7.07 4.43
C THR A 91 13.70 7.30 3.44
N ILE A 92 13.42 6.33 2.55
CA ILE A 92 12.34 6.47 1.57
C ILE A 92 10.98 6.66 2.25
N SER A 93 10.17 7.59 1.73
CA SER A 93 8.86 7.92 2.30
C SER A 93 7.74 7.25 1.48
N LEU A 94 6.89 6.46 2.14
CA LEU A 94 5.78 5.73 1.50
C LEU A 94 4.43 6.30 1.91
N HIS A 95 3.60 6.67 0.93
CA HIS A 95 2.21 7.05 1.14
C HIS A 95 1.25 6.10 0.41
N GLU A 96 0.19 5.65 1.09
CA GLU A 96 -0.71 4.59 0.60
C GLU A 96 -1.26 4.88 -0.80
N SER A 97 -1.77 6.10 -1.02
CA SER A 97 -2.48 6.48 -2.24
C SER A 97 -1.59 7.10 -3.34
N PHE A 98 -0.26 7.18 -3.13
CA PHE A 98 0.68 7.72 -4.13
C PHE A 98 1.75 6.72 -4.58
N ALA A 99 1.85 5.54 -3.95
CA ALA A 99 2.79 4.49 -4.32
C ALA A 99 2.14 3.44 -5.25
N ALA A 100 2.65 3.32 -6.47
CA ALA A 100 2.28 2.27 -7.43
C ALA A 100 3.26 1.07 -7.36
N PRO A 101 2.81 -0.17 -7.66
CA PRO A 101 1.42 -0.58 -7.81
C PRO A 101 0.65 -0.54 -6.47
N THR A 102 1.36 -0.66 -5.35
CA THR A 102 0.85 -0.39 -4.00
C THR A 102 2.02 -0.12 -3.04
N SER A 103 1.82 0.74 -2.04
CA SER A 103 2.77 0.99 -0.94
C SER A 103 3.30 -0.28 -0.25
N MET A 104 2.51 -1.35 -0.21
CA MET A 104 2.86 -2.63 0.41
C MET A 104 4.01 -3.34 -0.33
N PHE A 105 4.12 -3.15 -1.65
CA PHE A 105 5.26 -3.60 -2.46
C PHE A 105 6.57 -2.98 -1.96
N LEU A 106 6.55 -1.67 -1.71
CA LEU A 106 7.72 -0.88 -1.28
C LEU A 106 8.04 -1.02 0.21
N ARG A 107 7.13 -1.54 1.05
CA ARG A 107 7.33 -1.75 2.50
C ARG A 107 8.63 -2.51 2.81
N ASN A 108 8.93 -3.54 2.02
CA ASN A 108 10.14 -4.35 2.22
C ASN A 108 11.41 -3.58 1.84
N LEU A 109 11.37 -2.80 0.75
CA LEU A 109 12.46 -1.90 0.34
C LEU A 109 12.74 -0.84 1.42
N MET A 110 11.69 -0.20 1.96
CA MET A 110 11.83 0.76 3.06
C MET A 110 12.40 0.12 4.33
N SER A 111 12.09 -1.15 4.60
CA SER A 111 12.71 -1.89 5.70
C SER A 111 14.20 -2.17 5.48
N MET A 112 14.62 -2.41 4.23
CA MET A 112 16.04 -2.62 3.89
C MET A 112 16.82 -1.31 3.93
N ASP A 113 16.26 -0.24 3.36
CA ASP A 113 16.77 1.13 3.43
C ASP A 113 16.96 1.59 4.90
N THR A 114 15.94 1.38 5.74
CA THR A 114 16.04 1.67 7.18
C THR A 114 17.11 0.82 7.88
N GLU A 115 17.20 -0.47 7.57
CA GLU A 115 18.19 -1.36 8.16
C GLU A 115 19.63 -0.92 7.82
N GLU A 116 19.94 -0.77 6.54
CA GLU A 116 21.29 -0.43 6.08
C GLU A 116 21.68 1.00 6.47
N MET A 117 20.76 1.97 6.41
CA MET A 117 21.06 3.35 6.83
C MET A 117 21.33 3.46 8.33
N ILE A 118 20.71 2.63 9.17
CA ILE A 118 21.05 2.55 10.60
C ILE A 118 22.39 1.83 10.81
N ARG A 119 22.68 0.76 10.07
CA ARG A 119 23.90 -0.05 10.22
C ARG A 119 25.16 0.64 9.68
N ALA A 120 25.04 1.44 8.63
CA ALA A 120 26.14 2.16 8.00
C ALA A 120 26.53 3.46 8.74
N GLN A 121 25.65 3.99 9.59
CA GLN A 121 25.87 5.26 10.30
C GLN A 121 26.41 5.07 11.73
N PRO A 122 27.17 6.05 12.26
CA PRO A 122 27.77 5.99 13.60
C PRO A 122 26.75 6.27 14.74
N VAL A 123 25.58 5.65 14.70
CA VAL A 123 24.47 5.89 15.65
C VAL A 123 24.51 4.93 16.85
N ASP A 124 24.38 5.46 18.06
CA ASP A 124 24.31 4.67 19.30
C ASP A 124 22.86 4.22 19.61
N ALA A 125 21.89 5.06 19.26
CA ALA A 125 20.46 4.79 19.32
C ALA A 125 19.73 5.52 18.16
N VAL A 126 18.49 5.16 17.87
CA VAL A 126 17.73 5.74 16.75
C VAL A 126 16.29 6.06 17.13
N VAL A 127 15.82 7.25 16.77
CA VAL A 127 14.38 7.60 16.77
C VAL A 127 13.82 7.34 15.38
N LEU A 128 12.85 6.44 15.27
CA LEU A 128 12.18 6.06 14.03
C LEU A 128 10.87 6.85 13.91
N ILE A 129 10.74 7.75 12.93
CA ILE A 129 9.49 8.50 12.74
C ILE A 129 8.68 7.89 11.59
N GLY A 130 7.44 7.50 11.88
CA GLY A 130 6.51 6.88 10.92
C GLY A 130 5.05 7.25 11.22
N GLY A 131 4.14 6.96 10.29
CA GLY A 131 2.73 7.33 10.46
C GLY A 131 1.81 6.77 9.39
N CYS A 132 2.12 7.02 8.12
CA CYS A 132 1.37 6.44 7.01
C CYS A 132 1.52 4.91 7.01
N ASP A 133 0.41 4.20 6.86
CA ASP A 133 0.22 2.73 6.88
C ASP A 133 1.48 1.85 6.91
N LYS A 134 2.28 1.90 5.83
CA LYS A 134 3.38 0.95 5.59
C LYS A 134 4.72 1.43 6.16
N THR A 135 4.82 2.69 6.62
CA THR A 135 6.04 3.30 7.15
C THR A 135 6.38 2.79 8.55
N THR A 136 5.45 2.88 9.50
CA THR A 136 5.58 2.33 10.87
C THR A 136 6.08 0.87 10.88
N PRO A 137 5.47 -0.09 10.15
CA PRO A 137 5.97 -1.46 10.13
C PRO A 137 7.31 -1.60 9.38
N ALA A 138 7.57 -0.86 8.31
CA ALA A 138 8.87 -0.91 7.62
C ALA A 138 10.01 -0.39 8.52
N GLN A 139 9.78 0.72 9.22
CA GLN A 139 10.70 1.29 10.20
C GLN A 139 11.01 0.31 11.32
N LEU A 140 9.98 -0.28 11.95
CA LEU A 140 10.16 -1.28 12.99
C LEU A 140 10.88 -2.54 12.47
N MET A 141 10.54 -3.02 11.28
CA MET A 141 11.20 -4.18 10.66
C MET A 141 12.70 -3.93 10.40
N GLY A 142 13.08 -2.75 9.91
CA GLY A 142 14.49 -2.40 9.65
C GLY A 142 15.29 -2.08 10.92
N GLY A 143 14.69 -1.33 11.84
CA GLY A 143 15.32 -0.98 13.12
C GLY A 143 15.58 -2.18 14.03
N ILE A 144 14.70 -3.20 14.01
CA ILE A 144 14.93 -4.47 14.70
C ILE A 144 16.07 -5.25 14.05
N SER A 145 16.08 -5.42 12.71
CA SER A 145 17.18 -6.09 12.02
C SER A 145 18.54 -5.43 12.29
N ALA A 146 18.57 -4.09 12.34
CA ALA A 146 19.78 -3.32 12.59
C ALA A 146 20.35 -3.48 14.01
N ASN A 147 19.62 -4.12 14.93
CA ASN A 147 20.03 -4.46 16.29
C ASN A 147 20.59 -3.26 17.08
N LYS A 148 19.87 -2.14 17.02
CA LYS A 148 20.14 -0.90 17.78
C LYS A 148 19.01 -0.63 18.78
N PRO A 149 19.27 0.15 19.85
CA PRO A 149 18.20 0.75 20.64
C PRO A 149 17.35 1.67 19.74
N ILE A 150 16.06 1.38 19.60
CA ILE A 150 15.12 2.12 18.75
C ILE A 150 13.94 2.68 19.54
N LEU A 151 13.58 3.94 19.28
CA LEU A 151 12.41 4.64 19.80
C LEU A 151 11.48 4.99 18.64
N HIS A 152 10.29 4.38 18.54
CA HIS A 152 9.38 4.67 17.43
C HIS A 152 8.40 5.80 17.78
N LEU A 153 8.44 6.91 17.05
CA LEU A 153 7.51 8.03 17.15
C LEU A 153 6.49 7.97 16.01
N VAL A 154 5.19 7.99 16.35
CA VAL A 154 4.10 8.05 15.37
C VAL A 154 3.84 9.52 14.99
N THR A 155 3.35 9.85 13.78
CA THR A 155 3.03 11.25 13.41
C THR A 155 1.68 11.76 13.92
N GLY A 156 0.79 10.87 14.35
CA GLY A 156 -0.55 11.18 14.86
C GLY A 156 -1.67 11.02 13.81
N PRO A 157 -2.94 10.89 14.24
CA PRO A 157 -4.09 10.82 13.34
C PRO A 157 -4.44 12.20 12.78
N MET A 158 -4.98 12.26 11.57
CA MET A 158 -5.65 13.47 11.08
C MET A 158 -6.95 13.72 11.87
N MET A 159 -7.24 14.98 12.18
CA MET A 159 -8.52 15.37 12.79
C MET A 159 -9.71 15.02 11.88
N PRO A 160 -10.84 14.56 12.43
CA PRO A 160 -12.04 14.29 11.66
C PRO A 160 -12.65 15.61 11.16
N GLY A 161 -12.92 15.69 9.87
CA GLY A 161 -13.67 16.81 9.28
C GLY A 161 -15.17 16.69 9.52
N SER A 162 -15.94 17.62 8.95
CA SER A 162 -17.40 17.48 8.86
C SER A 162 -17.96 17.98 7.53
N HIS A 163 -19.13 17.45 7.15
CA HIS A 163 -19.87 17.85 5.97
C HIS A 163 -21.38 17.80 6.29
N ARG A 164 -22.10 18.89 6.06
CA ARG A 164 -23.56 19.01 6.34
C ARG A 164 -23.95 18.60 7.78
N GLY A 165 -23.08 18.87 8.76
CA GLY A 165 -23.29 18.50 10.17
C GLY A 165 -22.92 17.05 10.53
N VAL A 166 -22.47 16.23 9.57
CA VAL A 166 -22.02 14.85 9.81
C VAL A 166 -20.49 14.80 9.82
N ARG A 167 -19.90 14.10 10.79
CA ARG A 167 -18.44 13.93 10.92
C ARG A 167 -17.88 12.98 9.85
N ILE A 168 -16.65 13.20 9.41
CA ILE A 168 -15.97 12.49 8.31
C ILE A 168 -14.51 12.17 8.69
N GLY A 169 -14.00 11.03 8.21
CA GLY A 169 -12.64 10.57 8.46
C GLY A 169 -11.74 10.63 7.21
N ALA A 170 -10.48 10.26 7.38
CA ALA A 170 -9.49 10.22 6.29
C ALA A 170 -9.89 9.24 5.15
N CYS A 171 -9.29 9.47 3.98
CA CYS A 171 -9.40 8.68 2.74
C CYS A 171 -10.76 8.66 2.02
N THR A 172 -11.91 8.80 2.69
CA THR A 172 -13.22 8.72 2.00
C THR A 172 -13.55 9.95 1.14
N ASP A 173 -13.28 11.16 1.63
CA ASP A 173 -13.80 12.41 1.04
C ASP A 173 -12.73 13.39 0.51
N CYS A 174 -11.46 12.97 0.44
CA CYS A 174 -10.34 13.84 0.02
C CYS A 174 -10.53 14.48 -1.37
N ARG A 175 -11.36 13.88 -2.24
CA ARG A 175 -11.69 14.38 -3.59
C ARG A 175 -12.61 15.60 -3.59
N ASN A 176 -13.46 15.75 -2.57
CA ASN A 176 -14.48 16.81 -2.53
C ASN A 176 -13.90 18.15 -2.01
N ASN A 177 -13.08 18.10 -0.95
CA ASN A 177 -12.70 19.31 -0.22
C ASN A 177 -11.57 20.13 -0.88
N TRP A 178 -10.76 19.54 -1.76
CA TRP A 178 -9.78 20.28 -2.58
C TRP A 178 -10.44 21.31 -3.51
N ALA A 179 -11.69 21.09 -3.90
CA ALA A 179 -12.47 22.08 -4.65
C ALA A 179 -12.81 23.32 -3.78
N SER A 180 -13.02 23.15 -2.47
CA SER A 180 -13.45 24.20 -1.55
C SER A 180 -12.29 25.04 -0.98
N TYR A 181 -11.10 24.46 -0.78
CA TYR A 181 -9.91 25.26 -0.42
C TYR A 181 -9.54 26.24 -1.55
N ARG A 182 -9.62 25.80 -2.82
CA ARG A 182 -9.49 26.70 -3.99
C ARG A 182 -10.61 27.73 -4.12
N ALA A 183 -11.68 27.63 -3.33
CA ALA A 183 -12.77 28.60 -3.24
C ALA A 183 -12.63 29.56 -2.04
N GLY A 184 -11.55 29.48 -1.27
CA GLY A 184 -11.24 30.44 -0.19
C GLY A 184 -12.10 30.31 1.07
N ALA A 185 -12.64 29.12 1.36
CA ALA A 185 -13.66 28.90 2.40
C ALA A 185 -13.11 28.50 3.80
N ILE A 186 -11.80 28.44 4.00
CA ILE A 186 -11.11 28.07 5.26
C ILE A 186 -9.80 28.88 5.32
N ASP A 187 -9.40 29.37 6.49
CA ASP A 187 -8.18 30.19 6.68
C ASP A 187 -7.00 29.46 7.35
N ILE A 188 -5.97 30.22 7.75
CA ILE A 188 -4.63 29.76 8.10
C ILE A 188 -4.32 29.80 9.60
N GLU A 189 -5.17 30.41 10.44
CA GLU A 189 -4.94 30.46 11.89
C GLU A 189 -5.62 29.27 12.60
N GLU A 190 -6.79 28.85 12.11
CA GLU A 190 -7.57 27.70 12.61
C GLU A 190 -6.80 26.36 12.53
N ILE A 191 -5.81 26.24 11.64
CA ILE A 191 -5.00 25.02 11.47
C ILE A 191 -3.85 24.89 12.48
N GLY A 192 -3.49 25.97 13.19
CA GLY A 192 -2.26 26.01 14.01
C GLY A 192 -2.34 25.30 15.36
N MET A 193 -3.54 25.15 15.94
CA MET A 193 -3.75 24.76 17.35
C MET A 193 -3.84 23.24 17.60
N ILE A 194 -3.73 22.41 16.58
CA ILE A 194 -4.08 20.97 16.61
C ILE A 194 -2.89 20.05 17.01
N ASN A 195 -1.74 20.62 17.37
CA ASN A 195 -0.43 20.04 16.99
C ASN A 195 0.37 19.30 18.08
N GLU A 196 -0.22 18.83 19.19
CA GLU A 196 0.53 18.28 20.35
C GLU A 196 0.04 16.90 20.88
N GLU A 197 1.00 16.11 21.41
CA GLU A 197 0.92 14.83 22.18
C GLU A 197 1.02 13.45 21.46
N LEU A 198 2.16 12.76 21.67
CA LEU A 198 2.59 11.45 21.08
C LEU A 198 3.75 10.80 21.89
N ALA A 199 3.85 9.44 22.00
CA ALA A 199 5.10 8.61 21.94
C ALA A 199 5.00 7.16 22.52
N PRO A 200 5.53 6.14 21.79
CA PRO A 200 6.18 4.92 22.33
C PRO A 200 7.70 4.88 21.94
N THR A 201 8.56 3.84 21.98
CA THR A 201 8.58 2.38 22.34
C THR A 201 10.05 2.01 22.72
N VAL A 202 10.36 0.85 23.36
CA VAL A 202 11.74 0.24 23.34
C VAL A 202 11.77 -1.29 23.60
N LEU A 203 10.77 -1.87 24.28
CA LEU A 203 10.79 -3.27 24.75
C LEU A 203 9.74 -4.17 24.05
N LEU A 204 10.18 -4.83 22.98
CA LEU A 204 9.38 -5.78 22.20
C LEU A 204 9.67 -7.22 22.63
N THR A 205 9.00 -7.71 23.67
CA THR A 205 9.03 -9.13 24.06
C THR A 205 7.86 -9.89 23.42
N ARG A 206 7.83 -11.22 23.57
CA ARG A 206 6.68 -12.03 23.14
C ARG A 206 5.38 -11.52 23.78
N GLU A 207 5.43 -11.21 25.06
CA GLU A 207 4.36 -10.64 25.88
C GLU A 207 3.91 -9.28 25.34
N SER A 208 4.85 -8.41 24.94
CA SER A 208 4.53 -7.13 24.27
C SER A 208 3.75 -7.36 22.95
N PHE A 209 4.10 -8.39 22.17
CA PHE A 209 3.35 -8.74 20.96
C PHE A 209 1.97 -9.36 21.26
N LEU A 210 1.84 -10.21 22.29
CA LEU A 210 0.53 -10.70 22.73
C LEU A 210 -0.37 -9.54 23.18
N ASN A 211 0.16 -8.60 23.99
CA ASN A 211 -0.53 -7.37 24.38
C ASN A 211 -0.97 -6.54 23.15
N ALA A 212 -0.12 -6.41 22.13
CA ALA A 212 -0.45 -5.71 20.89
C ALA A 212 -1.58 -6.41 20.10
N ILE A 213 -1.64 -7.74 20.10
CA ILE A 213 -2.73 -8.51 19.47
C ILE A 213 -4.02 -8.38 20.28
N THR A 214 -3.97 -8.40 21.62
CA THR A 214 -5.12 -8.12 22.50
C THR A 214 -5.68 -6.72 22.24
N VAL A 215 -4.83 -5.68 22.20
CA VAL A 215 -5.24 -4.33 21.81
C VAL A 215 -5.86 -4.31 20.40
N LEU A 216 -5.25 -4.98 19.43
CA LEU A 216 -5.75 -5.02 18.05
C LEU A 216 -7.16 -5.63 17.95
N GLN A 217 -7.45 -6.66 18.73
CA GLN A 217 -8.79 -7.25 18.85
C GLN A 217 -9.77 -6.29 19.56
N ALA A 218 -9.33 -5.65 20.64
CA ALA A 218 -10.16 -4.77 21.46
C ALA A 218 -10.56 -3.44 20.80
N ILE A 219 -9.73 -2.91 19.88
CA ILE A 219 -10.07 -1.76 19.04
C ILE A 219 -10.76 -2.16 17.72
N GLY A 220 -10.84 -3.46 17.42
CA GLY A 220 -11.33 -3.95 16.13
C GLY A 220 -10.50 -3.38 14.97
N GLY A 221 -9.18 -3.56 15.00
CA GLY A 221 -8.25 -2.84 14.13
C GLY A 221 -8.25 -3.26 12.66
N SER A 222 -7.18 -2.89 11.94
CA SER A 222 -7.02 -3.25 10.53
C SER A 222 -6.56 -4.70 10.38
N THR A 223 -7.06 -5.42 9.37
CA THR A 223 -6.54 -6.75 8.99
C THR A 223 -5.08 -6.66 8.53
N ASN A 224 -4.66 -5.55 7.91
CA ASN A 224 -3.26 -5.25 7.60
C ASN A 224 -2.34 -5.39 8.82
N ALA A 225 -2.83 -5.05 10.02
CA ALA A 225 -2.02 -5.13 11.23
C ALA A 225 -1.62 -6.57 11.59
N VAL A 226 -2.38 -7.59 11.17
CA VAL A 226 -1.97 -9.00 11.28
C VAL A 226 -0.75 -9.25 10.40
N VAL A 227 -0.78 -8.83 9.13
CA VAL A 227 0.34 -8.96 8.18
C VAL A 227 1.56 -8.16 8.63
N HIS A 228 1.36 -7.03 9.30
CA HIS A 228 2.43 -6.19 9.86
C HIS A 228 3.05 -6.78 11.13
N LEU A 229 2.24 -7.17 12.12
CA LEU A 229 2.72 -7.82 13.34
C LEU A 229 3.47 -9.11 13.01
N MET A 230 2.92 -9.97 12.15
CA MET A 230 3.59 -11.20 11.72
C MET A 230 4.91 -10.95 10.97
N ALA A 231 5.04 -9.83 10.24
CA ALA A 231 6.31 -9.46 9.62
C ALA A 231 7.34 -8.95 10.64
N ILE A 232 6.93 -8.09 11.59
CA ILE A 232 7.79 -7.55 12.66
C ILE A 232 8.27 -8.68 13.58
N ILE A 233 7.36 -9.57 14.01
CA ILE A 233 7.65 -10.74 14.85
C ILE A 233 8.73 -11.62 14.21
N ASN A 234 8.62 -11.90 12.91
CA ASN A 234 9.57 -12.75 12.19
C ASN A 234 10.88 -12.04 11.80
N ARG A 235 11.06 -10.76 12.16
CA ARG A 235 12.38 -10.09 12.22
C ARG A 235 13.01 -10.13 13.61
N HIS A 236 12.24 -10.37 14.66
CA HIS A 236 12.74 -10.33 16.03
C HIS A 236 13.42 -11.66 16.43
N PRO A 237 14.75 -11.69 16.68
CA PRO A 237 15.52 -12.94 16.80
C PRO A 237 15.06 -13.93 17.87
N HIS A 238 14.37 -13.45 18.91
CA HIS A 238 13.90 -14.26 20.05
C HIS A 238 12.39 -14.53 20.04
N VAL A 239 11.64 -14.07 19.04
CA VAL A 239 10.16 -14.21 18.98
C VAL A 239 9.67 -14.78 17.64
N ALA A 240 10.48 -14.71 16.57
CA ALA A 240 10.18 -15.34 15.29
C ALA A 240 9.72 -16.81 15.44
N GLY A 241 8.65 -17.18 14.73
CA GLY A 241 8.02 -18.51 14.83
C GLY A 241 7.24 -18.82 16.13
N THR A 242 7.33 -18.01 17.19
CA THR A 242 6.67 -18.29 18.50
C THR A 242 5.23 -17.77 18.62
N ILE A 243 4.74 -17.08 17.59
CA ILE A 243 3.38 -16.54 17.44
C ILE A 243 2.93 -16.88 16.01
N THR A 244 1.71 -17.39 15.86
CA THR A 244 1.11 -17.76 14.56
C THR A 244 -0.23 -17.05 14.34
N LEU A 245 -0.84 -17.24 13.16
CA LEU A 245 -2.23 -16.82 12.94
C LEU A 245 -3.20 -17.47 13.95
N ASP A 246 -2.93 -18.70 14.38
CA ASP A 246 -3.76 -19.40 15.36
C ASP A 246 -3.65 -18.74 16.75
N THR A 247 -2.47 -18.20 17.11
CA THR A 247 -2.31 -17.34 18.29
C THR A 247 -3.17 -16.07 18.21
N VAL A 248 -3.33 -15.48 17.01
CA VAL A 248 -4.19 -14.31 16.79
C VAL A 248 -5.68 -14.65 16.98
N ASP A 249 -6.10 -15.86 16.57
CA ASP A 249 -7.46 -16.34 16.80
C ASP A 249 -7.73 -16.75 18.26
N GLU A 250 -6.77 -17.39 18.92
CA GLU A 250 -6.85 -17.75 20.34
C GLU A 250 -7.01 -16.53 21.25
N ILE A 251 -6.33 -15.42 20.93
CA ILE A 251 -6.52 -14.13 21.61
C ILE A 251 -7.87 -13.52 21.22
N GLY A 252 -8.23 -13.56 19.93
CA GLY A 252 -9.54 -13.09 19.45
C GLY A 252 -10.72 -13.75 20.13
N ARG A 253 -10.68 -15.05 20.41
CA ARG A 253 -11.72 -15.78 21.15
C ARG A 253 -11.90 -15.35 22.60
N LYS A 254 -10.88 -14.69 23.18
CA LYS A 254 -10.84 -14.27 24.60
C LYS A 254 -11.01 -12.76 24.78
N THR A 255 -10.90 -11.99 23.70
CA THR A 255 -10.80 -10.53 23.75
C THR A 255 -12.05 -9.86 23.19
N PRO A 256 -12.82 -9.13 24.01
CA PRO A 256 -14.00 -8.39 23.54
C PRO A 256 -13.62 -7.17 22.69
N LEU A 257 -14.54 -6.73 21.83
CA LEU A 257 -14.46 -5.38 21.25
C LEU A 257 -14.91 -4.37 22.31
N LEU A 258 -14.03 -3.44 22.67
CA LEU A 258 -14.32 -2.39 23.64
C LEU A 258 -14.48 -1.01 23.00
N VAL A 259 -13.83 -0.72 21.87
CA VAL A 259 -13.79 0.66 21.34
C VAL A 259 -14.75 0.89 20.17
N ASP A 260 -15.66 1.86 20.31
CA ASP A 260 -16.70 2.24 19.35
C ASP A 260 -16.14 3.13 18.22
N LEU A 261 -15.16 2.64 17.48
CA LEU A 261 -14.48 3.34 16.38
C LEU A 261 -14.90 2.82 15.00
N LYS A 262 -15.05 3.74 14.04
CA LYS A 262 -15.22 3.38 12.62
C LYS A 262 -14.02 2.55 12.12
N PRO A 263 -14.24 1.48 11.34
CA PRO A 263 -15.50 1.07 10.69
C PRO A 263 -16.38 0.10 11.50
N SER A 264 -15.99 -0.32 12.71
CA SER A 264 -16.76 -1.24 13.56
C SER A 264 -17.79 -0.53 14.46
N GLY A 265 -17.68 0.78 14.58
CA GLY A 265 -18.48 1.64 15.44
C GLY A 265 -18.71 3.03 14.82
N SER A 266 -19.07 4.01 15.64
CA SER A 266 -19.56 5.32 15.21
C SER A 266 -18.54 6.46 15.30
N ASN A 267 -17.51 6.34 16.14
CA ASN A 267 -16.63 7.45 16.52
C ASN A 267 -15.27 7.44 15.79
N TYR A 268 -14.44 8.45 16.11
CA TYR A 268 -13.17 8.77 15.48
C TYR A 268 -12.00 8.77 16.48
N MET A 269 -10.76 8.74 15.98
CA MET A 269 -9.55 8.71 16.84
C MET A 269 -9.46 9.87 17.84
N THR A 270 -10.00 11.04 17.52
CA THR A 270 -10.11 12.18 18.45
C THR A 270 -11.08 11.88 19.59
N ASP A 271 -12.20 11.20 19.34
CA ASP A 271 -13.12 10.77 20.40
C ASP A 271 -12.45 9.72 21.30
N PHE A 272 -11.65 8.82 20.71
CA PHE A 272 -10.87 7.84 21.48
C PHE A 272 -9.82 8.52 22.36
N HIS A 273 -9.05 9.48 21.84
CA HIS A 273 -8.14 10.31 22.63
C HIS A 273 -8.89 11.04 23.76
N ASN A 274 -10.01 11.70 23.45
CA ASN A 274 -10.87 12.37 24.43
C ASN A 274 -11.50 11.41 25.46
N SER A 275 -11.60 10.11 25.14
CA SER A 275 -12.02 9.03 26.03
C SER A 275 -10.87 8.50 26.93
N GLY A 276 -9.73 9.19 26.97
CA GLY A 276 -8.53 8.77 27.69
C GLY A 276 -7.64 7.81 26.89
N GLY A 277 -7.94 7.60 25.60
CA GLY A 277 -7.10 6.93 24.61
C GLY A 277 -6.58 5.55 25.02
N MET A 278 -5.34 5.27 24.61
CA MET A 278 -4.66 4.01 24.91
C MET A 278 -4.53 3.76 26.41
N ALA A 279 -4.33 4.81 27.19
CA ALA A 279 -4.21 4.75 28.64
C ALA A 279 -5.49 4.24 29.32
N ALA A 280 -6.67 4.72 28.91
CA ALA A 280 -7.95 4.21 29.40
C ALA A 280 -8.21 2.77 28.92
N LEU A 281 -8.01 2.50 27.63
CA LEU A 281 -8.20 1.15 27.05
C LEU A 281 -7.33 0.08 27.73
N LEU A 282 -6.06 0.38 28.00
CA LEU A 282 -5.14 -0.55 28.65
C LEU A 282 -5.48 -0.79 30.13
N ARG A 283 -6.21 0.13 30.79
CA ARG A 283 -6.75 -0.10 32.14
C ARG A 283 -7.93 -1.08 32.11
N GLU A 284 -8.88 -0.93 31.18
CA GLU A 284 -9.97 -1.90 30.97
C GLU A 284 -9.45 -3.28 30.56
N LEU A 285 -8.40 -3.34 29.73
CA LEU A 285 -7.79 -4.59 29.29
C LEU A 285 -6.85 -5.24 30.32
N LYS A 286 -6.64 -4.67 31.52
CA LYS A 286 -5.79 -5.27 32.57
C LYS A 286 -6.03 -6.79 32.81
N PRO A 287 -7.26 -7.34 32.76
CA PRO A 287 -7.50 -8.78 32.92
C PRO A 287 -6.90 -9.69 31.84
N LEU A 288 -6.56 -9.15 30.65
CA LEU A 288 -6.02 -9.89 29.50
C LEU A 288 -4.57 -9.52 29.15
N LEU A 289 -3.99 -8.51 29.82
CA LEU A 289 -2.66 -7.99 29.51
C LEU A 289 -1.57 -8.66 30.36
N HIS A 290 -0.44 -8.95 29.72
CA HIS A 290 0.81 -9.27 30.39
C HIS A 290 1.38 -7.99 31.02
N LEU A 291 0.94 -7.65 32.24
CA LEU A 291 1.32 -6.40 32.92
C LEU A 291 2.81 -6.32 33.26
N ASN A 292 3.50 -7.46 33.40
CA ASN A 292 4.95 -7.54 33.60
C ASN A 292 5.77 -7.26 32.32
N ALA A 293 5.12 -7.05 31.17
CA ALA A 293 5.82 -6.64 29.95
C ALA A 293 6.47 -5.25 30.18
N MET A 294 7.77 -5.16 29.91
CA MET A 294 8.54 -3.94 30.16
C MET A 294 8.24 -2.84 29.12
N THR A 295 8.43 -1.59 29.50
CA THR A 295 8.13 -0.39 28.68
C THR A 295 9.36 0.52 28.56
N ILE A 296 9.35 1.44 27.57
CA ILE A 296 10.40 2.44 27.32
C ILE A 296 10.88 3.19 28.58
N SER A 297 10.00 3.39 29.57
CA SER A 297 10.33 4.06 30.83
C SER A 297 11.26 3.27 31.77
N GLY A 298 11.66 2.04 31.41
CA GLY A 298 12.39 1.13 32.30
C GLY A 298 11.51 0.48 33.38
N LYS A 299 10.19 0.63 33.30
CA LYS A 299 9.18 0.02 34.18
C LYS A 299 8.30 -0.98 33.44
N THR A 300 7.63 -1.85 34.17
CA THR A 300 6.56 -2.72 33.65
C THR A 300 5.32 -1.92 33.21
N LEU A 301 4.50 -2.51 32.33
CA LEU A 301 3.23 -1.94 31.89
C LEU A 301 2.25 -1.72 33.06
N GLY A 302 2.25 -2.61 34.07
CA GLY A 302 1.48 -2.45 35.30
C GLY A 302 1.84 -1.16 36.05
N GLU A 303 3.13 -0.95 36.32
CA GLU A 303 3.63 0.25 37.02
C GLU A 303 3.36 1.55 36.25
N VAL A 304 3.38 1.52 34.91
CA VAL A 304 3.04 2.69 34.09
C VAL A 304 1.55 3.04 34.22
N LEU A 305 0.66 2.06 34.08
CA LEU A 305 -0.80 2.26 34.18
C LEU A 305 -1.30 2.65 35.58
N GLU A 306 -0.44 2.48 36.60
CA GLU A 306 -0.69 2.88 38.00
C GLU A 306 -0.06 4.22 38.36
N ALA A 307 1.08 4.59 37.75
CA ALA A 307 1.71 5.89 37.95
C ALA A 307 1.06 7.02 37.13
N GLU A 308 0.43 6.70 36.00
CA GLU A 308 -0.26 7.65 35.14
C GLU A 308 -1.64 8.05 35.73
N PRO A 309 -1.94 9.35 35.86
CA PRO A 309 -3.20 9.81 36.45
C PRO A 309 -4.42 9.44 35.60
N VAL A 310 -5.50 9.03 36.25
CA VAL A 310 -6.79 8.76 35.59
C VAL A 310 -7.58 10.06 35.44
N ILE A 311 -7.86 10.46 34.21
CA ILE A 311 -8.83 11.51 33.91
C ILE A 311 -10.24 10.89 33.99
N PRO A 312 -11.12 11.32 34.91
CA PRO A 312 -12.47 10.76 35.02
C PRO A 312 -13.35 11.31 33.90
N ILE A 313 -13.83 10.42 33.04
CA ILE A 313 -14.64 10.76 31.85
C ILE A 313 -16.03 10.13 32.01
N PRO A 314 -17.13 10.91 31.88
CA PRO A 314 -18.49 10.38 31.99
C PRO A 314 -18.75 9.24 30.99
N ARG A 315 -19.48 8.20 31.42
CA ARG A 315 -19.66 6.98 30.63
C ARG A 315 -20.31 7.26 29.29
N GLU A 316 -21.25 8.18 29.25
CA GLU A 316 -22.01 8.66 28.09
C GLU A 316 -21.17 9.50 27.09
N LEU A 317 -19.97 9.93 27.47
CA LEU A 317 -19.02 10.63 26.59
C LEU A 317 -17.85 9.74 26.13
N SER A 318 -17.67 8.55 26.73
CA SER A 318 -16.58 7.63 26.41
C SER A 318 -16.95 6.65 25.28
N CYS A 319 -16.15 6.63 24.21
CA CYS A 319 -16.24 5.60 23.17
C CYS A 319 -15.52 4.29 23.54
N ILE A 320 -14.99 4.18 24.76
CA ILE A 320 -14.40 2.95 25.32
C ILE A 320 -15.42 2.30 26.25
N ALA A 321 -15.83 1.08 25.93
CA ALA A 321 -16.75 0.28 26.72
C ALA A 321 -16.04 -0.46 27.87
N PRO A 322 -16.70 -0.64 29.03
CA PRO A 322 -16.13 -1.41 30.14
C PRO A 322 -15.91 -2.87 29.75
N PHE A 323 -14.90 -3.52 30.34
CA PHE A 323 -14.63 -4.95 30.13
C PHE A 323 -15.84 -5.86 30.46
N SER A 324 -16.69 -5.43 31.39
CA SER A 324 -17.91 -6.13 31.81
C SER A 324 -19.14 -5.92 30.90
N ASP A 325 -19.11 -4.92 30.02
CA ASP A 325 -20.21 -4.54 29.13
C ASP A 325 -19.68 -4.18 27.72
N PRO A 326 -19.14 -5.17 26.97
CA PRO A 326 -18.44 -4.93 25.73
C PRO A 326 -19.38 -4.79 24.51
N LEU A 327 -18.91 -4.09 23.48
CA LEU A 327 -19.64 -3.92 22.21
C LEU A 327 -19.86 -5.26 21.48
N TYR A 328 -18.86 -6.14 21.53
CA TYR A 328 -18.98 -7.55 21.17
C TYR A 328 -18.13 -8.41 22.13
N PRO A 329 -18.61 -9.58 22.56
CA PRO A 329 -17.94 -10.37 23.61
C PRO A 329 -16.60 -10.99 23.18
N ALA A 330 -16.38 -11.21 21.88
CA ALA A 330 -15.15 -11.78 21.35
C ALA A 330 -15.02 -11.56 19.83
N SER A 331 -13.83 -11.83 19.29
CA SER A 331 -13.56 -12.17 17.89
C SER A 331 -13.82 -11.06 16.86
N SER A 332 -13.28 -9.86 17.11
CA SER A 332 -13.32 -8.73 16.16
C SER A 332 -12.62 -9.04 14.83
N LEU A 333 -11.43 -9.63 14.91
CA LEU A 333 -10.68 -10.24 13.82
C LEU A 333 -10.66 -11.76 14.02
N VAL A 334 -10.90 -12.51 12.95
CA VAL A 334 -10.94 -13.98 12.99
C VAL A 334 -10.06 -14.58 11.89
N VAL A 335 -9.45 -15.73 12.19
CA VAL A 335 -8.70 -16.52 11.22
C VAL A 335 -9.56 -17.70 10.75
N LEU A 336 -9.81 -17.79 9.45
CA LEU A 336 -10.56 -18.88 8.83
C LEU A 336 -9.59 -19.92 8.24
N ARG A 337 -10.03 -21.18 8.24
CA ARG A 337 -9.32 -22.37 7.75
C ARG A 337 -10.28 -23.22 6.90
N GLY A 338 -9.74 -24.05 6.02
CA GLY A 338 -10.49 -25.03 5.24
C GLY A 338 -9.85 -25.28 3.88
N ASN A 339 -10.50 -26.08 3.01
CA ASN A 339 -9.93 -26.42 1.71
C ASN A 339 -9.69 -25.19 0.81
N LEU A 340 -10.47 -24.12 0.95
CA LEU A 340 -10.29 -22.88 0.19
C LEU A 340 -9.17 -21.96 0.73
N ALA A 341 -8.72 -22.15 1.98
CA ALA A 341 -7.61 -21.40 2.58
C ALA A 341 -6.81 -22.28 3.57
N PRO A 342 -6.02 -23.25 3.10
CA PRO A 342 -5.32 -24.18 3.97
C PRO A 342 -4.23 -23.49 4.81
N ARG A 343 -3.52 -22.50 4.24
CA ARG A 343 -2.55 -21.68 5.00
C ARG A 343 -3.22 -20.55 5.80
N GLY A 344 -4.54 -20.37 5.65
CA GLY A 344 -5.39 -19.46 6.43
C GLY A 344 -5.89 -18.26 5.63
N ALA A 345 -6.91 -17.60 6.17
CA ALA A 345 -7.45 -16.32 5.70
C ALA A 345 -7.91 -15.48 6.90
N VAL A 346 -8.09 -14.17 6.74
CA VAL A 346 -8.49 -13.24 7.82
C VAL A 346 -9.79 -12.51 7.46
N MET A 347 -10.72 -12.40 8.40
CA MET A 347 -11.93 -11.58 8.30
C MET A 347 -12.03 -10.61 9.48
N LYS A 348 -12.53 -9.39 9.24
CA LYS A 348 -12.94 -8.43 10.29
C LYS A 348 -14.42 -8.58 10.61
N ALA A 349 -14.75 -9.58 11.42
CA ALA A 349 -16.14 -9.90 11.78
C ALA A 349 -16.85 -8.74 12.49
N SER A 350 -16.13 -7.91 13.26
CA SER A 350 -16.69 -6.69 13.89
C SER A 350 -17.07 -5.57 12.92
N ALA A 351 -16.78 -5.69 11.62
CA ALA A 351 -17.18 -4.71 10.60
C ALA A 351 -18.21 -5.25 9.61
N SER A 352 -18.70 -6.48 9.80
CA SER A 352 -19.83 -7.05 9.07
C SER A 352 -21.08 -6.18 9.27
N LYS A 353 -21.79 -5.84 8.17
CA LYS A 353 -23.03 -5.05 8.25
C LYS A 353 -24.27 -5.95 8.31
N ASN A 354 -24.25 -7.12 7.66
CA ASN A 354 -25.23 -8.18 7.92
C ASN A 354 -24.55 -9.36 8.64
N ARG A 355 -24.89 -9.55 9.91
CA ARG A 355 -24.35 -10.63 10.76
C ARG A 355 -24.69 -12.03 10.27
N GLU A 356 -25.74 -12.21 9.46
CA GLU A 356 -26.08 -13.50 8.85
C GLU A 356 -24.95 -13.97 7.91
N LEU A 357 -24.27 -13.04 7.24
CA LEU A 357 -23.16 -13.33 6.33
C LEU A 357 -21.91 -13.90 7.06
N LEU A 358 -21.87 -13.84 8.40
CA LEU A 358 -20.84 -14.50 9.23
C LEU A 358 -21.01 -16.04 9.27
N SER A 359 -22.14 -16.56 8.80
CA SER A 359 -22.39 -18.01 8.63
C SER A 359 -23.17 -18.30 7.34
N HIS A 360 -22.56 -17.96 6.20
CA HIS A 360 -23.18 -17.97 4.86
C HIS A 360 -22.76 -19.17 4.01
N SER A 361 -23.60 -19.54 3.03
CA SER A 361 -23.22 -20.41 1.92
C SER A 361 -23.90 -19.94 0.64
N GLY A 362 -23.14 -19.73 -0.44
CA GLY A 362 -23.68 -19.14 -1.68
C GLY A 362 -22.79 -19.35 -2.91
N PRO A 363 -23.34 -19.23 -4.13
CA PRO A 363 -22.62 -19.50 -5.37
C PRO A 363 -21.57 -18.42 -5.65
N ALA A 364 -20.38 -18.84 -6.07
CA ALA A 364 -19.27 -17.97 -6.41
C ALA A 364 -19.55 -17.17 -7.70
N VAL A 365 -19.17 -15.89 -7.67
CA VAL A 365 -19.02 -15.03 -8.85
C VAL A 365 -17.58 -14.56 -8.88
N VAL A 366 -16.80 -15.10 -9.83
CA VAL A 366 -15.34 -15.09 -9.84
C VAL A 366 -14.81 -14.08 -10.83
N PHE A 367 -14.03 -13.12 -10.33
CA PHE A 367 -13.27 -12.16 -11.11
C PHE A 367 -11.81 -12.59 -11.12
N SER A 368 -11.26 -12.80 -12.31
CA SER A 368 -9.89 -13.31 -12.51
C SER A 368 -8.77 -12.32 -12.15
N GLY A 369 -9.13 -11.06 -11.87
CA GLY A 369 -8.24 -9.98 -11.44
C GLY A 369 -8.93 -8.62 -11.52
N SER A 370 -8.26 -7.56 -11.07
CA SER A 370 -8.83 -6.20 -10.99
C SER A 370 -9.40 -5.66 -12.32
N ALA A 371 -8.78 -6.01 -13.45
CA ALA A 371 -9.26 -5.63 -14.78
C ALA A 371 -10.57 -6.37 -15.16
N ASP A 372 -10.67 -7.65 -14.83
CA ASP A 372 -11.86 -8.46 -15.09
C ASP A 372 -13.04 -8.01 -14.22
N LEU A 373 -12.76 -7.69 -12.95
CA LEU A 373 -13.71 -7.03 -12.05
C LEU A 373 -14.24 -5.73 -12.64
N ALA A 374 -13.35 -4.83 -13.08
CA ALA A 374 -13.73 -3.52 -13.59
C ALA A 374 -14.62 -3.58 -14.85
N ARG A 375 -14.48 -4.64 -15.67
CA ARG A 375 -15.36 -4.90 -16.83
C ARG A 375 -16.70 -5.52 -16.43
N ARG A 376 -16.69 -6.53 -15.55
CA ARG A 376 -17.86 -7.41 -15.30
C ARG A 376 -18.79 -6.95 -14.17
N ILE A 377 -18.29 -6.28 -13.13
CA ILE A 377 -19.03 -6.10 -11.86
C ILE A 377 -20.38 -5.37 -12.00
N ASP A 378 -20.48 -4.45 -12.96
CA ASP A 378 -21.65 -3.64 -13.23
C ASP A 378 -22.37 -4.01 -14.55
N ASP A 379 -22.00 -5.13 -15.18
CA ASP A 379 -22.74 -5.67 -16.33
C ASP A 379 -24.16 -6.07 -15.91
N GLU A 380 -25.17 -5.62 -16.65
CA GLU A 380 -26.57 -5.96 -16.41
C GLU A 380 -26.82 -7.47 -16.50
N ASN A 381 -26.04 -8.17 -17.33
CA ASN A 381 -26.13 -9.61 -17.61
C ASN A 381 -25.32 -10.49 -16.64
N LEU A 382 -24.47 -9.91 -15.76
CA LEU A 382 -23.74 -10.68 -14.75
C LEU A 382 -24.72 -11.44 -13.85
N ASP A 383 -24.67 -12.78 -13.82
CA ASP A 383 -25.51 -13.56 -12.91
C ASP A 383 -25.00 -13.38 -11.46
N VAL A 384 -25.73 -12.61 -10.67
CA VAL A 384 -25.36 -12.25 -9.29
C VAL A 384 -26.60 -11.87 -8.47
N THR A 385 -26.76 -12.50 -7.32
CA THR A 385 -27.83 -12.27 -6.35
C THR A 385 -27.23 -11.68 -5.06
N PRO A 386 -28.04 -11.20 -4.09
CA PRO A 386 -27.53 -10.80 -2.77
C PRO A 386 -26.81 -11.93 -2.02
N ASP A 387 -27.19 -13.19 -2.31
CA ASP A 387 -26.64 -14.40 -1.70
C ASP A 387 -25.38 -14.92 -2.40
N SER A 388 -25.02 -14.37 -3.57
CA SER A 388 -23.78 -14.73 -4.28
C SER A 388 -22.53 -14.32 -3.48
N VAL A 389 -21.48 -15.13 -3.60
CA VAL A 389 -20.17 -14.87 -2.99
C VAL A 389 -19.25 -14.28 -4.06
N LEU A 390 -18.87 -13.01 -3.90
CA LEU A 390 -17.95 -12.36 -4.85
C LEU A 390 -16.52 -12.80 -4.56
N VAL A 391 -15.84 -13.38 -5.55
CA VAL A 391 -14.47 -13.89 -5.43
C VAL A 391 -13.55 -13.08 -6.33
N LEU A 392 -12.45 -12.56 -5.80
CA LEU A 392 -11.42 -11.86 -6.58
C LEU A 392 -10.08 -12.57 -6.42
N GLN A 393 -9.58 -13.10 -7.54
CA GLN A 393 -8.32 -13.82 -7.64
C GLN A 393 -7.18 -12.88 -8.06
N ASN A 394 -5.93 -13.31 -7.83
CA ASN A 394 -4.71 -12.70 -8.35
C ASN A 394 -4.48 -11.26 -7.87
N ILE A 395 -4.95 -10.94 -6.66
CA ILE A 395 -4.60 -9.70 -5.95
C ILE A 395 -3.74 -9.94 -4.70
N GLY A 396 -3.07 -11.10 -4.66
CA GLY A 396 -2.07 -11.46 -3.66
C GLY A 396 -0.69 -10.80 -3.83
N PRO A 397 0.29 -11.14 -2.97
CA PRO A 397 1.67 -10.64 -3.01
C PRO A 397 2.42 -10.83 -4.33
N VAL A 398 2.19 -11.93 -5.04
CA VAL A 398 2.80 -12.22 -6.36
C VAL A 398 1.83 -11.92 -7.50
N GLY A 399 0.53 -12.17 -7.31
CA GLY A 399 -0.47 -12.08 -8.39
C GLY A 399 -0.69 -10.68 -8.99
N ASN A 400 -0.59 -9.61 -8.18
CA ASN A 400 -0.77 -8.22 -8.66
C ASN A 400 0.55 -7.44 -8.90
N PRO A 401 1.70 -8.05 -8.63
CA PRO A 401 2.47 -7.92 -7.38
C PRO A 401 1.91 -7.06 -6.21
N GLY A 402 2.52 -7.24 -5.05
CA GLY A 402 2.48 -6.26 -3.94
C GLY A 402 1.27 -6.33 -3.01
N MET A 403 0.23 -7.11 -3.33
CA MET A 403 -0.97 -7.29 -2.52
C MET A 403 -1.74 -5.97 -2.26
N PRO A 404 -2.47 -5.41 -3.24
CA PRO A 404 -3.22 -4.14 -3.09
C PRO A 404 -4.40 -4.25 -2.11
N GLU A 405 -4.97 -3.10 -1.75
CA GLU A 405 -6.17 -2.99 -0.91
C GLU A 405 -7.51 -3.23 -1.67
N ALA A 406 -7.45 -4.04 -2.73
CA ALA A 406 -8.54 -4.27 -3.68
C ALA A 406 -9.57 -5.34 -3.24
N GLY A 407 -9.36 -6.01 -2.11
CA GLY A 407 -10.26 -7.03 -1.56
C GLY A 407 -11.60 -6.49 -1.05
N LEU A 408 -11.75 -5.17 -0.93
CA LEU A 408 -13.06 -4.51 -0.86
C LEU A 408 -13.70 -4.49 -2.25
N ILE A 409 -14.16 -5.66 -2.71
CA ILE A 409 -14.95 -5.76 -3.95
C ILE A 409 -16.23 -4.91 -3.75
N PRO A 410 -16.56 -3.99 -4.69
CA PRO A 410 -17.77 -3.19 -4.59
C PRO A 410 -19.02 -4.07 -4.80
N ILE A 411 -20.12 -3.69 -4.15
CA ILE A 411 -21.42 -4.32 -4.40
C ILE A 411 -21.88 -3.94 -5.82
N PRO A 412 -22.29 -4.90 -6.69
CA PRO A 412 -22.81 -4.61 -8.02
C PRO A 412 -23.86 -3.50 -7.99
N ARG A 413 -23.74 -2.49 -8.87
CA ARG A 413 -24.59 -1.30 -8.90
C ARG A 413 -26.08 -1.64 -8.94
N LYS A 414 -26.45 -2.70 -9.67
CA LYS A 414 -27.83 -3.22 -9.78
C LYS A 414 -28.38 -3.86 -8.49
N LEU A 415 -27.51 -4.29 -7.57
CA LEU A 415 -27.88 -4.77 -6.22
C LEU A 415 -27.84 -3.63 -5.20
N ALA A 416 -26.83 -2.75 -5.25
CA ALA A 416 -26.74 -1.57 -4.41
C ALA A 416 -27.95 -0.63 -4.59
N ALA A 417 -28.41 -0.43 -5.83
CA ALA A 417 -29.63 0.32 -6.15
C ALA A 417 -30.93 -0.32 -5.64
N ARG A 418 -30.91 -1.62 -5.29
CA ARG A 418 -32.01 -2.35 -4.63
C ARG A 418 -31.86 -2.36 -3.10
N GLY A 419 -30.89 -1.64 -2.55
CA GLY A 419 -30.66 -1.47 -1.12
C GLY A 419 -29.61 -2.42 -0.51
N VAL A 420 -29.00 -3.33 -1.27
CA VAL A 420 -27.99 -4.28 -0.75
C VAL A 420 -26.76 -3.53 -0.24
N GLN A 421 -26.49 -3.61 1.07
CA GLN A 421 -25.39 -2.89 1.74
C GLN A 421 -24.14 -3.74 1.98
N ASP A 422 -24.28 -5.07 1.90
CA ASP A 422 -23.26 -6.05 2.26
C ASP A 422 -23.48 -7.35 1.49
N MET A 423 -22.40 -8.06 1.16
CA MET A 423 -22.36 -9.39 0.54
C MET A 423 -21.10 -10.11 1.04
N LEU A 424 -21.07 -11.44 1.03
CA LEU A 424 -19.81 -12.14 1.32
C LEU A 424 -18.83 -11.94 0.15
N ARG A 425 -17.61 -11.49 0.47
CA ARG A 425 -16.50 -11.32 -0.48
C ARG A 425 -15.27 -12.08 -0.03
N VAL A 426 -14.52 -12.65 -0.98
CA VAL A 426 -13.34 -13.48 -0.73
C VAL A 426 -12.21 -13.09 -1.68
N SER A 427 -10.99 -12.89 -1.16
CA SER A 427 -9.80 -12.63 -1.99
C SER A 427 -8.47 -13.01 -1.32
N ASP A 428 -7.43 -13.15 -2.14
CA ASP A 428 -6.03 -13.28 -1.72
C ASP A 428 -5.39 -11.93 -1.32
N GLY A 429 -6.06 -10.81 -1.58
CA GLY A 429 -5.53 -9.46 -1.34
C GLY A 429 -5.80 -8.89 0.06
N ARG A 430 -5.74 -7.55 0.16
CA ARG A 430 -6.01 -6.79 1.40
C ARG A 430 -7.21 -5.86 1.22
N MET A 431 -7.63 -5.20 2.31
CA MET A 431 -8.52 -4.03 2.26
C MET A 431 -7.97 -2.96 3.19
N SER A 432 -8.43 -1.72 3.05
CA SER A 432 -8.04 -0.64 3.95
C SER A 432 -8.58 -0.84 5.37
N GLY A 433 -7.86 -0.37 6.39
CA GLY A 433 -8.29 -0.51 7.79
C GLY A 433 -9.63 0.16 8.12
N THR A 434 -10.00 1.14 7.30
CA THR A 434 -11.25 1.91 7.31
C THR A 434 -12.42 1.22 6.56
N ALA A 435 -12.18 0.10 5.89
CA ALA A 435 -13.21 -0.63 5.15
C ALA A 435 -14.11 -1.47 6.08
N GLY A 436 -15.39 -1.60 5.69
CA GLY A 436 -16.38 -2.39 6.41
C GLY A 436 -17.30 -3.17 5.47
N GLY A 437 -17.92 -4.20 6.03
CA GLY A 437 -18.64 -5.25 5.34
C GLY A 437 -18.08 -6.63 5.65
N THR A 438 -18.82 -7.67 5.26
CA THR A 438 -18.43 -9.06 5.47
C THR A 438 -17.45 -9.53 4.40
N ILE A 439 -16.15 -9.55 4.72
CA ILE A 439 -15.06 -9.73 3.75
C ILE A 439 -13.98 -10.67 4.31
N VAL A 440 -13.59 -11.67 3.52
CA VAL A 440 -12.46 -12.58 3.73
C VAL A 440 -11.28 -12.14 2.86
N LEU A 441 -10.12 -12.03 3.48
CA LEU A 441 -8.89 -11.49 2.91
C LEU A 441 -7.71 -12.41 3.17
N HIS A 442 -6.59 -12.13 2.48
CA HIS A 442 -5.31 -12.80 2.72
C HIS A 442 -5.39 -14.32 2.58
N VAL A 443 -6.32 -14.83 1.73
CA VAL A 443 -6.47 -16.26 1.45
C VAL A 443 -5.15 -16.81 0.94
N ALA A 444 -4.61 -17.78 1.68
CA ALA A 444 -3.31 -18.38 1.40
C ALA A 444 -3.42 -19.91 1.17
N PRO A 445 -2.77 -20.47 0.13
CA PRO A 445 -1.98 -19.80 -0.91
C PRO A 445 -2.79 -18.84 -1.80
N GLU A 446 -2.15 -17.76 -2.26
CA GLU A 446 -2.76 -16.78 -3.18
C GLU A 446 -3.09 -17.40 -4.54
N ALA A 447 -4.04 -16.84 -5.29
CA ALA A 447 -4.63 -17.50 -6.45
C ALA A 447 -3.71 -17.64 -7.68
N VAL A 448 -2.51 -17.05 -7.66
CA VAL A 448 -1.49 -17.27 -8.71
C VAL A 448 -0.67 -18.54 -8.49
N ASP A 449 -0.54 -19.01 -7.24
CA ASP A 449 0.15 -20.25 -6.88
C ASP A 449 -0.50 -21.44 -7.65
N PRO A 450 0.28 -22.29 -8.36
CA PRO A 450 -0.25 -23.43 -9.11
C PRO A 450 -1.05 -24.44 -8.27
N GLU A 451 -0.79 -24.51 -6.97
CA GLU A 451 -1.49 -25.39 -6.03
C GLU A 451 -2.68 -24.73 -5.33
N SER A 452 -2.94 -23.43 -5.56
CA SER A 452 -3.96 -22.68 -4.81
C SER A 452 -5.39 -23.18 -5.06
N PRO A 453 -6.12 -23.58 -4.01
CA PRO A 453 -7.55 -23.87 -4.09
C PRO A 453 -8.39 -22.64 -4.48
N LEU A 454 -7.96 -21.43 -4.12
CA LEU A 454 -8.62 -20.19 -4.57
C LEU A 454 -8.47 -20.01 -6.09
N GLY A 455 -7.33 -20.42 -6.64
CA GLY A 455 -7.01 -20.35 -8.07
C GLY A 455 -7.75 -21.35 -8.97
N ILE A 456 -8.58 -22.25 -8.42
CA ILE A 456 -9.39 -23.21 -9.19
C ILE A 456 -10.91 -23.01 -9.05
N VAL A 457 -11.34 -22.00 -8.28
CA VAL A 457 -12.75 -21.63 -8.15
C VAL A 457 -13.28 -21.09 -9.48
N ARG A 458 -14.50 -21.48 -9.83
CA ARG A 458 -15.23 -21.15 -11.07
C ARG A 458 -16.58 -20.53 -10.69
N ASP A 459 -17.16 -19.77 -11.63
CA ASP A 459 -18.53 -19.23 -11.46
C ASP A 459 -19.51 -20.38 -11.14
N GLY A 460 -20.34 -20.19 -10.12
CA GLY A 460 -21.33 -21.17 -9.65
C GLY A 460 -20.85 -22.18 -8.60
N ASP A 461 -19.54 -22.31 -8.31
CA ASP A 461 -19.07 -23.16 -7.20
C ASP A 461 -19.64 -22.64 -5.86
N LEU A 462 -20.20 -23.52 -5.02
CA LEU A 462 -20.76 -23.12 -3.72
C LEU A 462 -19.64 -22.85 -2.70
N ILE A 463 -19.60 -21.66 -2.10
CA ILE A 463 -18.64 -21.27 -1.07
C ILE A 463 -19.33 -21.10 0.29
N THR A 464 -18.80 -21.77 1.31
CA THR A 464 -19.29 -21.73 2.69
C THR A 464 -18.32 -20.98 3.61
N VAL A 465 -18.83 -20.03 4.39
CA VAL A 465 -18.15 -19.41 5.53
C VAL A 465 -18.92 -19.71 6.81
N SER A 466 -18.20 -20.04 7.88
CA SER A 466 -18.77 -20.03 9.24
C SER A 466 -17.73 -19.53 10.23
N VAL A 467 -17.92 -18.29 10.69
CA VAL A 467 -17.03 -17.60 11.63
C VAL A 467 -17.00 -18.28 12.98
N GLU A 468 -18.12 -18.84 13.47
CA GLU A 468 -18.14 -19.62 14.72
C GLU A 468 -17.18 -20.83 14.64
N LYS A 469 -17.27 -21.58 13.52
CA LYS A 469 -16.51 -22.82 13.28
C LYS A 469 -15.10 -22.55 12.71
N ARG A 470 -14.78 -21.30 12.37
CA ARG A 470 -13.58 -20.85 11.61
C ARG A 470 -13.42 -21.53 10.25
N VAL A 471 -14.54 -21.78 9.57
CA VAL A 471 -14.58 -22.48 8.28
C VAL A 471 -14.62 -21.48 7.13
N LEU A 472 -13.78 -21.69 6.12
CA LEU A 472 -13.88 -21.16 4.76
C LEU A 472 -13.66 -22.32 3.78
N ARG A 473 -14.68 -22.66 2.98
CA ARG A 473 -14.64 -23.82 2.07
C ARG A 473 -15.25 -23.50 0.71
N VAL A 474 -14.78 -24.25 -0.30
CA VAL A 474 -15.51 -24.49 -1.54
C VAL A 474 -16.08 -25.91 -1.48
N GLU A 475 -17.38 -26.06 -1.73
CA GLU A 475 -18.12 -27.32 -1.58
C GLU A 475 -18.08 -28.15 -2.88
N ILE A 476 -16.86 -28.47 -3.32
CA ILE A 476 -16.56 -29.49 -4.33
C ILE A 476 -15.93 -30.72 -3.63
N SER A 477 -15.96 -31.88 -4.28
CA SER A 477 -15.28 -33.08 -3.73
C SER A 477 -13.76 -32.95 -3.85
N ASP A 478 -13.03 -33.67 -3.00
CA ASP A 478 -11.57 -33.61 -2.98
C ASP A 478 -10.96 -34.14 -4.30
N GLU A 479 -11.61 -35.08 -4.99
CA GLU A 479 -11.16 -35.58 -6.29
C GLU A 479 -11.30 -34.52 -7.41
N GLU A 480 -12.38 -33.72 -7.40
CA GLU A 480 -12.53 -32.60 -8.36
C GLU A 480 -11.58 -31.45 -7.99
N LEU A 481 -11.31 -31.20 -6.70
CA LEU A 481 -10.30 -30.24 -6.25
C LEU A 481 -8.89 -30.62 -6.76
N GLU A 482 -8.44 -31.86 -6.50
CA GLU A 482 -7.16 -32.39 -6.99
C GLU A 482 -7.08 -32.35 -8.52
N LYS A 483 -8.13 -32.81 -9.21
CA LYS A 483 -8.24 -32.78 -10.68
C LYS A 483 -8.12 -31.36 -11.24
N ARG A 484 -8.83 -30.37 -10.67
CA ARG A 484 -8.73 -28.97 -11.15
C ARG A 484 -7.35 -28.36 -10.90
N ILE A 485 -6.67 -28.75 -9.81
CA ILE A 485 -5.28 -28.33 -9.54
C ILE A 485 -4.34 -28.97 -10.55
N ALA A 486 -4.49 -30.26 -10.87
CA ALA A 486 -3.72 -30.91 -11.94
C ALA A 486 -3.97 -30.30 -13.32
N GLU A 487 -5.24 -30.06 -13.70
CA GLU A 487 -5.63 -29.32 -14.91
C GLU A 487 -4.97 -27.93 -14.96
N ARG A 488 -4.84 -27.24 -13.82
CA ARG A 488 -4.21 -25.91 -13.72
C ARG A 488 -2.68 -26.00 -13.88
N LYS A 489 -2.01 -26.93 -13.20
CA LYS A 489 -0.56 -27.15 -13.33
C LYS A 489 -0.16 -27.46 -14.79
N ALA A 490 -0.82 -28.44 -15.40
CA ALA A 490 -0.55 -28.83 -16.78
C ALA A 490 -0.68 -27.63 -17.76
N ARG A 491 -1.72 -26.81 -17.64
CA ARG A 491 -1.89 -25.61 -18.49
C ARG A 491 -0.85 -24.51 -18.24
N ILE A 492 -0.26 -24.43 -17.03
CA ILE A 492 0.84 -23.51 -16.75
C ILE A 492 2.12 -24.02 -17.41
N GLU A 493 2.44 -25.31 -17.21
CA GLU A 493 3.58 -26.00 -17.81
C GLU A 493 3.55 -25.99 -19.35
N GLU A 494 2.39 -26.30 -19.95
CA GLU A 494 2.14 -26.20 -21.41
C GLU A 494 2.28 -24.77 -21.96
N SER A 495 2.05 -23.74 -21.12
CA SER A 495 2.15 -22.34 -21.55
C SER A 495 3.58 -21.81 -21.63
N GLY A 496 4.58 -22.60 -21.22
CA GLY A 496 6.00 -22.26 -21.19
C GLY A 496 6.42 -21.30 -20.06
N LYS A 497 5.48 -20.50 -19.55
CA LYS A 497 5.73 -19.41 -18.60
C LYS A 497 6.22 -19.92 -17.25
N THR A 498 7.51 -19.72 -16.99
CA THR A 498 8.03 -19.73 -15.63
C THR A 498 7.46 -18.56 -14.83
N LEU A 499 7.58 -18.61 -13.51
CA LEU A 499 7.25 -17.47 -12.64
C LEU A 499 8.14 -16.25 -12.89
N GLU A 500 9.26 -16.42 -13.58
CA GLU A 500 10.19 -15.36 -13.98
C GLU A 500 9.64 -14.59 -15.20
N GLU A 501 9.18 -15.28 -16.25
CA GLU A 501 8.50 -14.63 -17.41
C GLU A 501 7.22 -13.89 -17.01
N ALA A 502 6.55 -14.30 -15.93
CA ALA A 502 5.41 -13.58 -15.38
C ALA A 502 5.79 -12.21 -14.78
N GLN A 503 7.07 -12.02 -14.40
CA GLN A 503 7.62 -10.77 -13.88
C GLN A 503 8.26 -9.89 -14.98
N GLU A 504 8.55 -10.44 -16.17
CA GLU A 504 9.03 -9.70 -17.35
C GLU A 504 7.96 -8.83 -18.05
N ARG A 505 6.80 -8.62 -17.42
CA ARG A 505 5.69 -7.82 -17.99
C ARG A 505 5.90 -6.30 -17.98
N ILE A 506 7.16 -5.85 -17.98
CA ILE A 506 7.60 -4.45 -18.13
C ILE A 506 8.72 -4.40 -19.19
N ASP A 507 8.43 -4.86 -20.40
CA ASP A 507 9.33 -4.74 -21.57
C ASP A 507 9.12 -3.32 -22.19
N PRO A 508 10.14 -2.44 -22.18
CA PRO A 508 9.97 -1.00 -22.45
C PRO A 508 9.79 -0.69 -23.94
N TRP A 509 8.54 -0.75 -24.39
CA TRP A 509 8.10 -0.38 -25.74
C TRP A 509 8.02 1.14 -25.93
N VAL A 510 8.07 1.59 -27.19
CA VAL A 510 8.01 3.02 -27.56
C VAL A 510 6.81 3.30 -28.46
N ALA A 511 6.04 4.33 -28.12
CA ALA A 511 4.95 4.86 -28.93
C ALA A 511 5.44 6.05 -29.78
N ARG A 512 5.04 6.11 -31.05
CA ARG A 512 5.17 7.34 -31.85
C ARG A 512 3.83 7.87 -32.28
N HIS A 513 3.63 9.15 -31.99
CA HIS A 513 2.45 9.92 -32.30
C HIS A 513 2.76 10.93 -33.40
N VAL A 514 1.96 10.97 -34.45
CA VAL A 514 2.00 12.03 -35.48
C VAL A 514 0.61 12.61 -35.66
N LEU A 515 0.45 13.89 -35.37
CA LEU A 515 -0.80 14.62 -35.49
C LEU A 515 -0.83 15.39 -36.81
N PHE A 516 -1.98 15.36 -37.48
CA PHE A 516 -2.22 16.02 -38.76
C PHE A 516 -3.42 16.96 -38.69
N LYS A 517 -3.23 18.18 -39.20
CA LYS A 517 -4.26 19.21 -39.35
C LYS A 517 -4.21 19.72 -40.78
N PHE A 518 -5.29 19.57 -41.52
CA PHE A 518 -5.42 20.14 -42.86
C PHE A 518 -5.72 21.64 -42.79
N ARG A 519 -5.39 22.37 -43.85
CA ARG A 519 -5.95 23.71 -44.11
C ARG A 519 -7.46 23.62 -44.36
N ALA A 520 -8.15 24.76 -44.25
CA ALA A 520 -9.61 24.83 -44.29
C ALA A 520 -10.22 24.58 -45.69
N ASP A 521 -9.41 24.69 -46.73
CA ASP A 521 -9.72 24.58 -48.16
C ASP A 521 -9.53 23.17 -48.75
N VAL A 522 -9.02 22.22 -47.96
CA VAL A 522 -8.80 20.83 -48.41
C VAL A 522 -10.12 20.05 -48.47
N SER A 523 -10.37 19.36 -49.60
CA SER A 523 -11.56 18.53 -49.80
C SER A 523 -11.51 17.20 -49.04
N ASP A 524 -12.66 16.56 -48.83
CA ASP A 524 -12.74 15.33 -48.02
C ASP A 524 -12.19 14.08 -48.74
N ASP A 525 -12.38 13.95 -50.05
CA ASP A 525 -11.71 12.95 -50.91
C ASP A 525 -10.19 12.96 -50.73
N HIS A 526 -9.62 14.18 -50.66
CA HIS A 526 -8.18 14.39 -50.48
C HIS A 526 -7.71 13.95 -49.08
N LYS A 527 -8.55 14.09 -48.04
CA LYS A 527 -8.29 13.60 -46.67
C LYS A 527 -8.42 12.08 -46.57
N GLU A 528 -9.43 11.50 -47.20
CA GLU A 528 -9.68 10.05 -47.21
C GLU A 528 -8.55 9.29 -47.93
N LYS A 529 -8.09 9.83 -49.06
CA LYS A 529 -6.92 9.31 -49.78
C LYS A 529 -5.65 9.35 -48.93
N PHE A 530 -5.42 10.43 -48.20
CA PHE A 530 -4.30 10.57 -47.26
C PHE A 530 -4.35 9.54 -46.12
N VAL A 531 -5.52 9.35 -45.50
CA VAL A 531 -5.74 8.32 -44.46
C VAL A 531 -5.51 6.90 -45.01
N THR A 532 -5.90 6.66 -46.26
CA THR A 532 -5.71 5.37 -46.94
C THR A 532 -4.24 5.03 -47.18
N GLU A 533 -3.42 6.00 -47.57
CA GLU A 533 -1.96 5.81 -47.71
C GLU A 533 -1.27 5.60 -46.34
N LEU A 534 -1.66 6.36 -45.30
CA LEU A 534 -1.14 6.17 -43.94
C LEU A 534 -1.34 4.75 -43.40
N ARG A 535 -2.50 4.14 -43.68
CA ARG A 535 -2.84 2.78 -43.23
C ARG A 535 -1.92 1.70 -43.83
N LYS A 536 -1.26 1.95 -44.97
CA LYS A 536 -0.31 0.99 -45.58
C LYS A 536 0.96 0.79 -44.75
N LEU A 537 1.35 1.76 -43.93
CA LEU A 537 2.50 1.62 -43.01
C LEU A 537 2.32 0.48 -42.00
N LYS A 538 1.09 -0.03 -41.81
CA LYS A 538 0.76 -1.15 -40.92
C LYS A 538 1.45 -2.47 -41.30
N SER A 539 1.88 -2.63 -42.56
CA SER A 539 2.56 -3.85 -43.04
C SER A 539 4.10 -3.83 -42.91
N LEU A 540 4.68 -2.83 -42.25
CA LEU A 540 6.12 -2.78 -42.01
C LEU A 540 6.54 -3.73 -40.86
N PRO A 541 7.57 -4.59 -41.02
CA PRO A 541 7.98 -5.53 -39.98
C PRO A 541 8.41 -4.91 -38.65
N CYS A 542 8.93 -3.67 -38.68
CA CYS A 542 9.33 -2.89 -37.50
C CYS A 542 8.16 -2.25 -36.73
N VAL A 543 6.91 -2.41 -37.19
CA VAL A 543 5.70 -2.04 -36.45
C VAL A 543 5.24 -3.24 -35.63
N MET A 544 5.34 -3.15 -34.30
CA MET A 544 5.10 -4.26 -33.37
C MET A 544 3.71 -4.87 -33.61
N ASN A 545 3.65 -6.16 -33.96
CA ASN A 545 2.40 -6.91 -34.20
C ASN A 545 1.44 -6.21 -35.19
N SER A 546 1.96 -5.46 -36.18
CA SER A 546 1.17 -4.59 -37.07
C SER A 546 0.26 -3.60 -36.33
N ARG A 547 0.63 -3.14 -35.13
CA ARG A 547 -0.12 -2.17 -34.33
C ARG A 547 0.14 -0.74 -34.84
N LEU A 548 -0.68 -0.34 -35.80
CA LEU A 548 -0.73 1.02 -36.33
C LEU A 548 -2.18 1.47 -36.50
N VAL A 549 -2.52 2.64 -35.95
CA VAL A 549 -3.88 3.20 -35.91
C VAL A 549 -3.89 4.55 -36.63
N VAL A 550 -4.93 4.79 -37.44
CA VAL A 550 -5.17 6.08 -38.12
C VAL A 550 -6.65 6.46 -37.97
N GLY A 551 -6.92 7.56 -37.27
CA GLY A 551 -8.27 8.08 -37.02
C GLY A 551 -8.26 9.43 -36.31
N GLY A 552 -9.38 9.84 -35.71
CA GLY A 552 -9.50 11.15 -35.05
C GLY A 552 -8.72 11.27 -33.74
N PRO A 553 -8.44 12.50 -33.24
CA PRO A 553 -7.64 12.75 -32.04
C PRO A 553 -8.28 12.29 -30.72
N SER A 554 -9.51 11.78 -30.72
CA SER A 554 -10.10 11.07 -29.59
C SER A 554 -9.43 9.71 -29.31
N ILE A 555 -8.62 9.20 -30.25
CA ILE A 555 -7.88 7.93 -30.13
C ILE A 555 -6.65 8.05 -29.21
N THR A 556 -6.21 9.26 -28.85
CA THR A 556 -4.99 9.51 -28.05
C THR A 556 -5.25 10.03 -26.64
N ASP A 557 -6.53 10.13 -26.24
CA ASP A 557 -7.01 10.86 -25.06
C ASP A 557 -6.55 12.37 -25.02
N PRO A 558 -7.01 13.23 -24.08
CA PRO A 558 -6.86 14.68 -24.20
C PRO A 558 -5.53 15.18 -23.64
N ILE A 559 -4.41 14.72 -24.22
CA ILE A 559 -3.15 15.47 -24.15
C ILE A 559 -3.46 16.86 -24.72
N ALA A 560 -3.32 17.95 -23.94
CA ALA A 560 -3.72 19.30 -24.36
C ALA A 560 -3.07 19.79 -25.68
N ARG A 561 -2.00 19.12 -26.12
CA ARG A 561 -1.31 19.32 -27.41
C ARG A 561 -2.11 18.85 -28.64
N THR A 562 -3.15 18.02 -28.49
CA THR A 562 -3.96 17.48 -29.60
C THR A 562 -5.08 18.42 -30.07
N GLN A 563 -5.37 19.48 -29.31
CA GLN A 563 -6.46 20.41 -29.63
C GLN A 563 -6.26 21.09 -30.99
N GLY A 564 -7.27 20.95 -31.85
CA GLY A 564 -7.30 21.57 -33.17
C GLY A 564 -6.58 20.81 -34.28
N PHE A 565 -6.08 19.59 -34.03
CA PHE A 565 -5.72 18.61 -35.07
C PHE A 565 -6.96 17.77 -35.48
N GLN A 566 -6.89 17.09 -36.62
CA GLN A 566 -8.03 16.34 -37.19
C GLN A 566 -7.80 14.83 -37.27
N TYR A 567 -6.54 14.40 -37.44
CA TYR A 567 -6.18 12.98 -37.45
C TYR A 567 -4.92 12.74 -36.63
N ALA A 568 -4.83 11.56 -36.04
CA ALA A 568 -3.65 11.01 -35.39
C ALA A 568 -3.23 9.71 -36.08
N LEU A 569 -1.93 9.58 -36.34
CA LEU A 569 -1.24 8.32 -36.58
C LEU A 569 -0.56 7.90 -35.28
N LEU A 570 -0.79 6.66 -34.85
CA LEU A 570 -0.12 6.05 -33.71
C LEU A 570 0.51 4.71 -34.14
N SER A 571 1.82 4.56 -33.95
CA SER A 571 2.56 3.31 -34.19
C SER A 571 3.32 2.86 -32.95
N TYR A 572 3.33 1.54 -32.73
CA TYR A 572 3.97 0.88 -31.59
C TYR A 572 5.23 0.16 -32.05
N HIS A 573 6.33 0.32 -31.31
CA HIS A 573 7.64 -0.28 -31.63
C HIS A 573 8.18 -1.04 -30.40
N LYS A 574 8.94 -2.11 -30.63
CA LYS A 574 9.43 -2.96 -29.54
C LYS A 574 10.39 -2.20 -28.61
N ASP A 575 11.21 -1.36 -29.21
CA ASP A 575 12.28 -0.60 -28.58
C ASP A 575 12.62 0.62 -29.46
N ARG A 576 13.60 1.42 -29.02
CA ARG A 576 14.03 2.63 -29.75
C ARG A 576 14.70 2.31 -31.10
N GLN A 577 15.38 1.18 -31.23
CA GLN A 577 16.02 0.79 -32.51
C GLN A 577 14.96 0.42 -33.55
N ALA A 578 13.94 -0.35 -33.17
CA ALA A 578 12.81 -0.67 -34.05
C ALA A 578 12.03 0.59 -34.50
N LEU A 579 12.00 1.63 -33.65
CA LEU A 579 11.47 2.95 -34.02
C LEU A 579 12.38 3.69 -35.01
N GLU A 580 13.70 3.66 -34.83
CA GLU A 580 14.66 4.26 -35.77
C GLU A 580 14.65 3.55 -37.13
N GLU A 581 14.54 2.22 -37.16
CA GLU A 581 14.34 1.42 -38.38
C GLU A 581 13.02 1.76 -39.08
N TYR A 582 11.94 1.98 -38.33
CA TYR A 582 10.68 2.51 -38.88
C TYR A 582 10.84 3.91 -39.47
N GLN A 583 11.53 4.83 -38.78
CA GLN A 583 11.81 6.18 -39.24
C GLN A 583 12.65 6.21 -40.52
N ALA A 584 13.63 5.32 -40.64
CA ALA A 584 14.50 5.18 -41.80
C ALA A 584 13.86 4.42 -42.97
N SER A 585 12.75 3.70 -42.75
CA SER A 585 12.13 2.85 -43.78
C SER A 585 11.68 3.66 -45.00
N ASP A 586 11.92 3.10 -46.19
CA ASP A 586 11.63 3.76 -47.47
C ASP A 586 10.11 3.99 -47.64
N GLU A 587 9.27 3.16 -47.00
CA GLU A 587 7.81 3.30 -46.90
C GLU A 587 7.38 4.43 -45.96
N HIS A 588 7.97 4.54 -44.76
CA HIS A 588 7.71 5.68 -43.87
C HIS A 588 8.16 6.99 -44.54
N HIS A 589 9.30 6.98 -45.24
CA HIS A 589 9.77 8.12 -46.01
C HIS A 589 8.85 8.41 -47.21
N LYS A 590 8.38 7.39 -47.94
CA LYS A 590 7.37 7.52 -49.00
C LYS A 590 6.12 8.22 -48.48
N VAL A 591 5.50 7.74 -47.40
CA VAL A 591 4.24 8.32 -46.92
C VAL A 591 4.45 9.68 -46.23
N THR A 592 5.55 9.87 -45.49
CA THR A 592 5.75 11.06 -44.65
C THR A 592 6.63 12.17 -45.27
N SER A 593 7.19 11.97 -46.47
CA SER A 593 7.90 13.00 -47.24
C SER A 593 7.57 13.02 -48.74
N LYS A 594 7.46 11.85 -49.39
CA LYS A 594 7.50 11.70 -50.86
C LYS A 594 6.11 11.77 -51.52
N TYR A 595 5.12 11.09 -50.94
CA TYR A 595 3.71 11.16 -51.31
C TYR A 595 3.01 12.41 -50.77
N LEU A 596 3.63 13.10 -49.80
CA LEU A 596 3.20 14.42 -49.36
C LEU A 596 3.40 15.51 -50.42
N TRP A 597 3.99 15.23 -51.60
CA TRP A 597 4.26 16.28 -52.60
C TRP A 597 3.03 17.08 -53.08
N PRO A 598 1.80 16.51 -53.18
CA PRO A 598 0.57 17.29 -53.34
C PRO A 598 0.00 17.91 -52.05
N PHE A 599 0.35 17.39 -50.87
CA PHE A 599 -0.33 17.64 -49.58
C PHE A 599 0.51 18.48 -48.59
N LYS A 600 1.80 18.73 -48.88
CA LYS A 600 2.79 19.22 -47.91
C LYS A 600 2.57 20.67 -47.49
N GLU A 601 2.02 21.49 -48.38
CA GLU A 601 1.61 22.83 -48.02
C GLU A 601 0.30 22.81 -47.21
N ASP A 602 -0.56 21.84 -47.51
CA ASP A 602 -1.94 21.74 -47.02
C ASP A 602 -2.09 21.07 -45.65
N VAL A 603 -1.01 20.52 -45.08
CA VAL A 603 -1.02 19.81 -43.79
C VAL A 603 -0.01 20.39 -42.81
N ILE A 604 -0.48 20.83 -41.65
CA ILE A 604 0.34 21.06 -40.46
C ILE A 604 0.52 19.71 -39.75
N ARG A 605 1.78 19.30 -39.60
CA ARG A 605 2.22 18.05 -38.95
C ARG A 605 2.89 18.37 -37.61
N PHE A 606 2.65 17.53 -36.60
CA PHE A 606 3.37 17.56 -35.34
C PHE A 606 3.74 16.13 -34.91
N ASP A 607 5.04 15.83 -34.77
CA ASP A 607 5.57 14.55 -34.34
C ASP A 607 5.98 14.60 -32.87
N PHE A 608 5.71 13.54 -32.11
CA PHE A 608 6.34 13.29 -30.82
C PHE A 608 6.45 11.80 -30.50
N GLU A 609 7.43 11.47 -29.66
CA GLU A 609 7.67 10.14 -29.12
C GLU A 609 7.17 10.10 -27.67
N VAL A 610 6.71 8.93 -27.22
CA VAL A 610 6.29 8.68 -25.84
C VAL A 610 6.81 7.30 -25.45
N ASP A 611 7.64 7.25 -24.41
CA ASP A 611 8.13 5.98 -23.85
C ASP A 611 7.02 5.28 -23.05
N GLY A 612 7.06 3.95 -22.96
CA GLY A 612 5.98 3.13 -22.39
C GLY A 612 5.61 3.38 -20.91
N ASP A 613 6.38 4.23 -20.20
CA ASP A 613 6.15 4.62 -18.80
C ASP A 613 5.20 5.83 -18.62
N ASP A 614 4.87 6.60 -19.68
CA ASP A 614 3.99 7.77 -19.57
C ASP A 614 2.51 7.38 -19.80
N ASP A 615 1.88 6.87 -18.73
CA ASP A 615 0.50 6.33 -18.64
C ASP A 615 -0.61 7.11 -19.39
N LYS A 616 -0.39 8.39 -19.69
CA LYS A 616 -1.39 9.31 -20.28
C LYS A 616 -1.59 9.15 -21.79
N ALA A 617 -0.88 8.22 -22.44
CA ALA A 617 -1.01 7.93 -23.88
C ALA A 617 -1.61 6.54 -24.19
N ILE A 618 -2.11 5.81 -23.18
CA ILE A 618 -2.50 4.40 -23.32
C ILE A 618 -3.95 4.24 -23.80
N LEU A 619 -4.14 3.59 -24.95
CA LEU A 619 -5.38 2.86 -25.26
C LEU A 619 -5.23 1.38 -24.85
N PRO A 620 -6.21 0.78 -24.15
CA PRO A 620 -6.19 -0.65 -23.83
C PRO A 620 -6.21 -1.54 -25.09
N LEU A 621 -5.27 -2.50 -25.15
CA LEU A 621 -5.04 -3.37 -26.30
C LEU A 621 -6.16 -4.37 -26.63
N GLU A 622 -7.15 -4.54 -25.75
CA GLU A 622 -8.26 -5.50 -25.94
C GLU A 622 -9.28 -5.05 -26.99
N ASN A 623 -9.39 -3.75 -27.28
CA ASN A 623 -10.43 -3.16 -28.14
C ASN A 623 -10.32 -3.51 -29.65
N PHE A 624 -9.31 -4.27 -30.08
CA PHE A 624 -9.05 -4.56 -31.50
C PHE A 624 -9.22 -6.03 -31.93
N ILE A 625 -9.53 -6.95 -31.01
CA ILE A 625 -9.64 -8.39 -31.36
C ILE A 625 -11.05 -8.76 -31.89
N ASN A 626 -12.10 -8.01 -31.51
CA ASN A 626 -13.50 -8.38 -31.81
C ASN A 626 -14.16 -7.62 -32.98
N ASN A 627 -13.46 -6.71 -33.67
CA ASN A 627 -14.00 -6.00 -34.86
C ASN A 627 -13.49 -6.61 -36.17
N GLY A 628 -13.56 -7.94 -36.27
CA GLY A 628 -13.69 -8.61 -37.56
C GLY A 628 -15.17 -8.57 -37.99
N GLU A 629 -15.42 -8.18 -39.24
CA GLU A 629 -16.76 -8.16 -39.88
C GLU A 629 -17.83 -7.25 -39.25
N LYS A 630 -17.75 -5.95 -39.58
CA LYS A 630 -18.88 -5.16 -40.08
C LYS A 630 -18.41 -3.97 -40.91
N GLU A 631 -19.31 -3.50 -41.77
CA GLU A 631 -19.07 -2.54 -42.87
C GLU A 631 -18.64 -1.14 -42.40
#